data_AF-A2DT18-F1
#
_entry.id   AF-A2DT18-F1
#
_cell.length_a   1.000
_cell.length_b   1.000
_cell.length_c   1.000
_cell.angle_alpha   90.00
_cell.angle_beta   90.00
_cell.angle_gamma   90.00
#
_symmetry.space_group_name_H-M   'P 1'
#
loop_
_entity.id
_entity.type
_entity.pdbx_description
1 polymer ?
#
loop_
_entity_poly.entity_id
_entity_poly.type
_entity_poly.pdbx_seq_one_letter_code
_entity_poly.pdbx_strand_id
1 'polypeptide(L)'
;MNLLTFFTANLLKKHICLSSQYTVGDNSIIITDENDLSSTDILKDMEQRSIYKVIIKVNTISKYTSYEFNRMIHEIVFDSTSITEITSGVFYQCVFLEKVTLSPYITKIGGGAFAYSSINSINLENVIDMDNQAFLGCSKLTSINIRNAKTVYFQNSGLESVVL
;
A
#
# COMPACT_ATOMS: atom_id res chain seq x y z
N MET A 1 -41.21 10.87 -3.80
CA MET A 1 -40.53 12.01 -4.44
C MET A 1 -39.04 11.71 -4.42
N ASN A 2 -38.52 11.23 -5.55
CA ASN A 2 -37.17 10.65 -5.68
C ASN A 2 -36.10 11.74 -5.71
N LEU A 3 -34.95 11.46 -5.09
CA LEU A 3 -33.76 12.31 -4.95
C LEU A 3 -33.11 12.76 -6.29
N LEU A 4 -33.70 12.41 -7.44
CA LEU A 4 -33.14 12.62 -8.79
C LEU A 4 -33.45 13.99 -9.41
N THR A 5 -34.25 14.85 -8.77
CA THR A 5 -34.72 16.10 -9.41
C THR A 5 -33.90 17.35 -9.14
N PHE A 6 -32.70 17.25 -8.55
CA PHE A 6 -31.83 18.41 -8.28
C PHE A 6 -30.51 18.40 -9.05
N PHE A 7 -30.54 18.17 -10.37
CA PHE A 7 -29.40 18.54 -11.21
C PHE A 7 -29.86 19.10 -12.55
N THR A 8 -30.13 20.41 -12.58
CA THR A 8 -30.05 21.18 -13.82
C THR A 8 -29.08 22.36 -13.63
N ALA A 9 -28.19 22.46 -14.61
CA ALA A 9 -27.40 23.63 -15.01
C ALA A 9 -26.14 24.03 -14.18
N ASN A 10 -24.99 23.73 -14.81
CA ASN A 10 -23.82 24.61 -14.95
C ASN A 10 -22.85 24.87 -13.78
N LEU A 11 -22.93 24.16 -12.65
CA LEU A 11 -21.87 24.18 -11.61
C LEU A 11 -20.88 23.00 -11.66
N LEU A 12 -21.07 22.04 -12.56
CA LEU A 12 -20.27 20.79 -12.66
C LEU A 12 -18.92 20.91 -13.41
N LYS A 13 -18.42 22.12 -13.69
CA LYS A 13 -17.08 22.32 -14.32
C LYS A 13 -15.90 22.33 -13.34
N LYS A 14 -16.15 22.15 -12.04
CA LYS A 14 -15.13 21.73 -11.09
C LYS A 14 -15.50 20.32 -10.67
N HIS A 15 -14.55 19.40 -10.77
CA HIS A 15 -14.65 18.05 -10.21
C HIS A 15 -15.25 18.15 -8.81
N ILE A 16 -16.52 17.77 -8.68
CA ILE A 16 -17.14 17.58 -7.38
C ILE A 16 -16.46 16.32 -6.84
N CYS A 17 -15.43 16.48 -6.02
CA CYS A 17 -15.02 15.40 -5.13
C CYS A 17 -16.22 15.13 -4.23
N LEU A 18 -16.96 14.07 -4.53
CA LEU A 18 -17.75 13.39 -3.51
C LEU A 18 -16.76 13.07 -2.39
N SER A 19 -17.06 13.51 -1.16
CA SER A 19 -16.18 13.42 0.01
C SER A 19 -15.38 12.12 0.02
N SER A 20 -14.07 12.22 0.27
CA SER A 20 -13.21 11.05 0.51
C SER A 20 -13.92 10.03 1.40
N GLN A 21 -13.95 8.76 0.98
CA GLN A 21 -14.71 7.68 1.63
C GLN A 21 -13.86 6.91 2.65
N TYR A 22 -12.58 7.27 2.83
CA TYR A 22 -11.75 6.67 3.86
C TYR A 22 -12.29 6.94 5.27
N THR A 23 -12.14 5.94 6.15
CA THR A 23 -12.52 6.05 7.56
C THR A 23 -11.29 6.31 8.40
N VAL A 24 -11.37 7.30 9.29
CA VAL A 24 -10.34 7.59 10.29
C VAL A 24 -10.69 6.88 11.59
N GLY A 25 -9.92 5.86 11.96
CA GLY A 25 -9.98 5.22 13.29
C GLY A 25 -8.95 5.80 14.25
N ASP A 26 -8.87 5.24 15.46
CA ASP A 26 -8.03 5.76 16.55
C ASP A 26 -6.53 5.79 16.22
N ASN A 27 -6.05 4.84 15.40
CA ASN A 27 -4.64 4.76 14.99
C ASN A 27 -4.47 4.31 13.53
N SER A 28 -5.52 4.35 12.71
CA SER A 28 -5.44 3.87 11.34
C SER A 28 -6.42 4.57 10.42
N ILE A 29 -6.03 4.71 9.15
CA ILE A 29 -6.94 5.07 8.07
C ILE A 29 -7.33 3.80 7.31
N ILE A 30 -8.64 3.61 7.09
CA ILE A 30 -9.19 2.51 6.30
C ILE A 30 -9.63 3.07 4.95
N ILE A 31 -9.06 2.54 3.87
CA ILE A 31 -9.35 2.94 2.50
C ILE A 31 -10.23 1.88 1.85
N THR A 32 -11.46 2.25 1.50
CA THR A 32 -12.44 1.38 0.83
C THR A 32 -12.72 1.78 -0.61
N ASP A 33 -12.28 2.98 -1.02
CA ASP A 33 -12.41 3.51 -2.38
C ASP A 33 -11.02 3.65 -3.01
N GLU A 34 -10.85 3.18 -4.25
CA GLU A 34 -9.57 3.25 -4.97
C GLU A 34 -9.12 4.71 -5.24
N ASN A 35 -10.07 5.65 -5.33
CA ASN A 35 -9.77 7.06 -5.55
C ASN A 35 -9.02 7.69 -4.36
N ASP A 36 -9.15 7.10 -3.17
CA ASP A 36 -8.53 7.60 -1.95
C ASP A 36 -7.06 7.13 -1.80
N LEU A 37 -6.58 6.16 -2.59
CA LEU A 37 -5.20 5.63 -2.50
C LEU A 37 -4.11 6.68 -2.72
N SER A 38 -4.44 7.79 -3.38
CA SER A 38 -3.53 8.93 -3.64
C SER A 38 -4.02 10.24 -3.02
N SER A 39 -5.03 10.17 -2.15
CA SER A 39 -5.64 11.36 -1.56
C SER A 39 -4.66 12.11 -0.67
N THR A 40 -4.47 13.40 -0.94
CA THR A 40 -3.68 14.28 -0.05
C THR A 40 -4.38 14.54 1.28
N ASP A 41 -5.70 14.33 1.37
CA ASP A 41 -6.44 14.56 2.60
C ASP A 41 -6.14 13.46 3.63
N ILE A 42 -5.86 12.23 3.18
CA ILE A 42 -5.33 11.15 4.02
C ILE A 42 -4.04 11.61 4.70
N LEU A 43 -3.10 12.20 3.96
CA LEU A 43 -1.83 12.67 4.52
C LEU A 43 -2.06 13.78 5.55
N LYS A 44 -3.00 14.71 5.30
CA LYS A 44 -3.33 15.76 6.28
C LYS A 44 -3.93 15.18 7.56
N ASP A 45 -4.86 14.24 7.44
CA ASP A 45 -5.47 13.58 8.61
C ASP A 45 -4.43 12.77 9.39
N MET A 46 -3.55 12.06 8.69
CA MET A 46 -2.45 11.33 9.32
C MET A 46 -1.54 12.25 10.13
N GLU A 47 -1.18 13.42 9.59
CA GLU A 47 -0.30 14.38 10.26
C GLU A 47 -1.01 14.99 11.48
N GLN A 48 -2.23 15.50 11.29
CA GLN A 48 -2.99 16.18 12.34
C GLN A 48 -3.35 15.26 13.51
N ARG A 49 -3.54 13.97 13.23
CA ARG A 49 -3.99 12.98 14.22
C ARG A 49 -2.88 12.02 14.65
N SER A 50 -1.66 12.20 14.15
CA SER A 50 -0.53 11.30 14.42
C SER A 50 -0.82 9.83 14.05
N ILE A 51 -1.56 9.60 12.97
CA ILE A 51 -1.86 8.27 12.45
C ILE A 51 -0.79 7.84 11.45
N TYR A 52 -0.29 6.62 11.59
CA TYR A 52 0.80 6.08 10.77
C TYR A 52 0.49 4.72 10.14
N LYS A 53 -0.72 4.19 10.36
CA LYS A 53 -1.18 2.91 9.80
C LYS A 53 -2.25 3.12 8.74
N VAL A 54 -2.12 2.40 7.62
CA VAL A 54 -3.11 2.39 6.54
C VAL A 54 -3.59 0.96 6.29
N ILE A 55 -4.91 0.79 6.21
CA ILE A 55 -5.59 -0.48 5.93
C ILE A 55 -6.29 -0.35 4.57
N ILE A 56 -5.88 -1.20 3.62
CA ILE A 56 -6.38 -1.20 2.24
C ILE A 56 -7.46 -2.27 2.09
N LYS A 57 -8.70 -1.86 1.87
CA LYS A 57 -9.88 -2.74 1.63
C LYS A 57 -10.51 -2.55 0.24
N VAL A 58 -9.80 -1.89 -0.68
CA VAL A 58 -10.28 -1.66 -2.04
C VAL A 58 -10.30 -2.97 -2.85
N ASN A 59 -11.14 -3.03 -3.88
CA ASN A 59 -11.27 -4.21 -4.73
C ASN A 59 -10.28 -4.26 -5.90
N THR A 60 -9.71 -3.11 -6.28
CA THR A 60 -8.72 -3.02 -7.37
C THR A 60 -7.67 -1.99 -7.00
N ILE A 61 -6.41 -2.24 -7.35
CA ILE A 61 -5.36 -1.20 -7.41
C ILE A 61 -5.19 -0.85 -8.89
N SER A 62 -6.16 -0.10 -9.41
CA SER A 62 -6.21 0.32 -10.81
C SER A 62 -5.20 1.44 -11.09
N LYS A 63 -3.91 1.09 -11.18
CA LYS A 63 -2.85 1.95 -11.75
C LYS A 63 -2.36 3.09 -10.84
N TYR A 64 -1.03 3.26 -10.87
CA TYR A 64 -0.18 4.28 -10.23
C TYR A 64 0.18 4.04 -8.75
N THR A 65 1.45 3.67 -8.53
CA THR A 65 2.43 4.28 -7.60
C THR A 65 1.87 5.06 -6.40
N SER A 66 0.89 4.51 -5.69
CA SER A 66 0.38 5.11 -4.47
C SER A 66 1.43 5.01 -3.38
N TYR A 67 1.80 6.14 -2.77
CA TYR A 67 2.73 6.23 -1.65
C TYR A 67 4.24 6.22 -1.95
N GLU A 68 4.68 6.43 -3.19
CA GLU A 68 6.11 6.66 -3.45
C GLU A 68 6.64 7.83 -2.59
N PHE A 69 7.81 7.65 -1.99
CA PHE A 69 8.45 8.60 -1.07
C PHE A 69 7.63 8.96 0.18
N ASN A 70 6.61 8.17 0.54
CA ASN A 70 5.78 8.48 1.70
C ASN A 70 6.61 8.39 3.00
N ARG A 71 6.53 9.46 3.81
CA ARG A 71 7.29 9.58 5.07
C ARG A 71 6.43 9.50 6.32
N MET A 72 5.18 9.07 6.19
CA MET A 72 4.21 9.07 7.26
C MET A 72 3.62 7.68 7.55
N ILE A 73 3.67 6.78 6.57
CA ILE A 73 3.20 5.41 6.73
C ILE A 73 4.31 4.58 7.36
N HIS A 74 4.02 4.03 8.54
CA HIS A 74 4.88 3.06 9.23
C HIS A 74 4.34 1.63 9.09
N GLU A 75 3.03 1.47 8.88
CA GLU A 75 2.37 0.18 8.76
C GLU A 75 1.33 0.17 7.64
N ILE A 76 1.40 -0.84 6.77
CA ILE A 76 0.41 -1.10 5.72
C ILE A 76 -0.19 -2.49 5.93
N VAL A 77 -1.52 -2.57 5.81
CA VAL A 77 -2.27 -3.84 5.86
C VAL A 77 -3.13 -3.94 4.61
N PHE A 78 -2.91 -5.01 3.83
CA PHE A 78 -3.78 -5.37 2.72
C PHE A 78 -4.88 -6.31 3.24
N ASP A 79 -6.08 -5.77 3.42
CA ASP A 79 -7.29 -6.49 3.85
C ASP A 79 -8.30 -6.53 2.70
N SER A 80 -7.84 -7.06 1.57
CA SER A 80 -8.64 -7.24 0.36
C SER A 80 -8.44 -8.63 -0.21
N THR A 81 -9.54 -9.22 -0.69
CA THR A 81 -9.56 -10.52 -1.35
C THR A 81 -9.31 -10.43 -2.85
N SER A 82 -9.35 -9.21 -3.40
CA SER A 82 -9.36 -8.98 -4.85
C SER A 82 -8.01 -8.46 -5.37
N ILE A 83 -7.16 -7.95 -4.48
CA ILE A 83 -5.80 -7.50 -4.81
C ILE A 83 -4.88 -8.71 -4.88
N THR A 84 -4.34 -8.97 -6.06
CA THR A 84 -3.42 -10.10 -6.33
C THR A 84 -1.99 -9.66 -6.61
N GLU A 85 -1.77 -8.37 -6.87
CA GLU A 85 -0.47 -7.80 -7.20
C GLU A 85 -0.23 -6.50 -6.42
N ILE A 86 0.96 -6.38 -5.86
CA ILE A 86 1.53 -5.09 -5.45
C ILE A 86 2.30 -4.54 -6.64
N THR A 87 1.84 -3.42 -7.18
CA THR A 87 2.41 -2.85 -8.41
C THR A 87 3.80 -2.24 -8.18
N SER A 88 4.57 -2.12 -9.26
CA SER A 88 5.93 -1.59 -9.23
C SER A 88 6.02 -0.20 -8.60
N GLY A 89 7.02 0.00 -7.74
CA GLY A 89 7.36 1.29 -7.12
C GLY A 89 6.38 1.86 -6.10
N VAL A 90 5.30 1.16 -5.75
CA VAL A 90 4.23 1.70 -4.89
C VAL A 90 4.74 2.22 -3.54
N PHE A 91 5.64 1.50 -2.85
CA PHE A 91 6.29 1.96 -1.61
C PHE A 91 7.78 2.24 -1.79
N TYR A 92 8.20 2.66 -2.99
CA TYR A 92 9.59 3.04 -3.21
C TYR A 92 9.98 4.24 -2.32
N GLN A 93 11.11 4.12 -1.62
CA GLN A 93 11.61 5.11 -0.66
C GLN A 93 10.62 5.49 0.47
N CYS A 94 9.74 4.57 0.86
CA CYS A 94 8.99 4.69 2.11
C CYS A 94 9.89 4.40 3.33
N VAL A 95 10.77 5.34 3.64
CA VAL A 95 11.87 5.15 4.61
C VAL A 95 11.40 4.89 6.05
N PHE A 96 10.13 5.15 6.37
CA PHE A 96 9.54 4.85 7.67
C PHE A 96 8.60 3.65 7.67
N LEU A 97 8.33 3.04 6.51
CA LEU A 97 7.51 1.83 6.43
C LEU A 97 8.27 0.66 7.06
N GLU A 98 7.79 0.17 8.20
CA GLU A 98 8.44 -0.88 9.00
C GLU A 98 7.67 -2.20 8.94
N LYS A 99 6.34 -2.13 8.79
CA LYS A 99 5.44 -3.29 8.84
C LYS A 99 4.56 -3.36 7.61
N VAL A 100 4.55 -4.53 6.97
CA VAL A 100 3.69 -4.83 5.82
C VAL A 100 2.98 -6.15 6.07
N THR A 101 1.65 -6.11 6.09
CA THR A 101 0.82 -7.32 6.17
C THR A 101 0.16 -7.55 4.81
N LEU A 102 0.59 -8.60 4.12
CA LEU A 102 0.01 -9.01 2.83
C LEU A 102 -1.26 -9.83 3.06
N SER A 103 -2.25 -9.64 2.20
CA SER A 103 -3.38 -10.57 2.12
C SER A 103 -2.90 -11.89 1.49
N PRO A 104 -3.56 -13.03 1.77
CA PRO A 104 -3.15 -14.32 1.22
C PRO A 104 -3.35 -14.42 -0.30
N TYR A 105 -4.02 -13.45 -0.92
CA TYR A 105 -4.32 -13.41 -2.34
C TYR A 105 -3.24 -12.68 -3.16
N ILE A 106 -2.33 -11.97 -2.50
CA ILE A 106 -1.20 -11.29 -3.16
C ILE A 106 -0.16 -12.34 -3.56
N THR A 107 -0.08 -12.59 -4.86
CA THR A 107 0.83 -13.58 -5.46
C THR A 107 1.96 -12.93 -6.25
N LYS A 108 1.89 -11.61 -6.52
CA LYS A 108 2.91 -10.88 -7.29
C LYS A 108 3.37 -9.60 -6.60
N ILE A 109 4.68 -9.34 -6.63
CA ILE A 109 5.28 -8.07 -6.20
C ILE A 109 6.07 -7.45 -7.36
N GLY A 110 5.69 -6.25 -7.77
CA GLY A 110 6.29 -5.50 -8.85
C GLY A 110 7.67 -4.93 -8.52
N GLY A 111 8.34 -4.43 -9.57
CA GLY A 111 9.73 -4.03 -9.49
C GLY A 111 9.91 -2.81 -8.60
N GLY A 112 10.88 -2.84 -7.68
CA GLY A 112 11.11 -1.74 -6.75
C GLY A 112 9.96 -1.46 -5.77
N ALA A 113 8.94 -2.33 -5.66
CA ALA A 113 7.71 -2.04 -4.90
C ALA A 113 7.97 -1.63 -3.45
N PHE A 114 9.01 -2.15 -2.81
CA PHE A 114 9.42 -1.82 -1.44
C PHE A 114 10.87 -1.33 -1.34
N ALA A 115 11.51 -0.98 -2.46
CA ALA A 115 12.91 -0.62 -2.45
C ALA A 115 13.17 0.61 -1.55
N TYR A 116 14.24 0.53 -0.76
CA TYR A 116 14.65 1.53 0.23
C TYR A 116 13.62 1.83 1.33
N SER A 117 12.73 0.88 1.62
CA SER A 117 11.87 0.93 2.81
C SER A 117 12.60 0.42 4.07
N SER A 118 12.03 0.71 5.26
CA SER A 118 12.55 0.26 6.56
C SER A 118 11.96 -1.07 7.04
N ILE A 119 11.36 -1.86 6.15
CA ILE A 119 10.64 -3.09 6.52
C ILE A 119 11.60 -4.02 7.25
N ASN A 120 11.20 -4.50 8.43
CA ASN A 120 12.02 -5.40 9.24
C ASN A 120 11.79 -6.88 8.92
N SER A 121 10.56 -7.22 8.56
CA SER A 121 10.12 -8.56 8.24
C SER A 121 8.91 -8.52 7.32
N ILE A 122 8.78 -9.52 6.46
CA ILE A 122 7.62 -9.67 5.57
C ILE A 122 7.30 -11.15 5.33
N ASN A 123 6.01 -11.50 5.41
CA ASN A 123 5.53 -12.83 5.05
C ASN A 123 5.21 -12.89 3.55
N LEU A 124 5.95 -13.69 2.81
CA LEU A 124 5.85 -13.90 1.37
C LEU A 124 5.41 -15.34 1.02
N GLU A 125 4.81 -16.07 1.97
CA GLU A 125 4.42 -17.47 1.78
C GLU A 125 3.58 -17.69 0.51
N ASN A 126 2.65 -16.78 0.20
CA ASN A 126 1.76 -16.88 -0.96
C ASN A 126 2.32 -16.20 -2.23
N VAL A 127 3.45 -15.50 -2.14
CA VAL A 127 4.04 -14.79 -3.28
C VAL A 127 4.73 -15.79 -4.21
N ILE A 128 4.38 -15.74 -5.49
CA ILE A 128 4.85 -16.66 -6.55
C ILE A 128 5.89 -15.94 -7.42
N ASP A 129 5.58 -14.70 -7.83
CA ASP A 129 6.39 -13.93 -8.76
C ASP A 129 6.82 -12.60 -8.14
N MET A 130 8.09 -12.24 -8.34
CA MET A 130 8.63 -10.94 -7.94
C MET A 130 9.43 -10.36 -9.11
N ASP A 131 9.26 -9.08 -9.35
CA ASP A 131 10.03 -8.34 -10.35
C ASP A 131 11.32 -7.77 -9.73
N ASN A 132 12.24 -7.34 -10.59
CA ASN A 132 13.58 -6.90 -10.18
C ASN A 132 13.53 -5.76 -9.14
N GLN A 133 14.46 -5.79 -8.19
CA GLN A 133 14.64 -4.77 -7.14
C GLN A 133 13.45 -4.63 -6.17
N ALA A 134 12.49 -5.56 -6.13
CA ALA A 134 11.32 -5.49 -5.24
C ALA A 134 11.65 -5.06 -3.80
N PHE A 135 12.78 -5.53 -3.23
CA PHE A 135 13.26 -5.19 -1.89
C PHE A 135 14.69 -4.60 -1.89
N LEU A 136 15.12 -3.97 -3.00
CA LEU A 136 16.47 -3.36 -3.09
C LEU A 136 16.70 -2.37 -1.94
N GLY A 137 17.78 -2.54 -1.19
CA GLY A 137 18.18 -1.58 -0.16
C GLY A 137 17.27 -1.55 1.08
N CYS A 138 16.43 -2.58 1.29
CA CYS A 138 15.72 -2.78 2.55
C CYS A 138 16.69 -3.23 3.65
N SER A 139 17.56 -2.33 4.11
CA SER A 139 18.70 -2.65 4.98
C SER A 139 18.30 -3.14 6.37
N LYS A 140 17.06 -2.89 6.80
CA LYS A 140 16.49 -3.38 8.06
C LYS A 140 15.78 -4.73 7.94
N LEU A 141 15.61 -5.25 6.72
CA LEU A 141 14.90 -6.50 6.49
C LEU A 141 15.79 -7.66 6.95
N THR A 142 15.45 -8.26 8.09
CA THR A 142 16.24 -9.31 8.75
C THR A 142 15.61 -10.69 8.63
N SER A 143 14.29 -10.77 8.44
CA SER A 143 13.54 -12.02 8.39
C SER A 143 12.52 -12.05 7.26
N ILE A 144 12.51 -13.14 6.50
CA ILE A 144 11.48 -13.43 5.49
C ILE A 144 10.94 -14.84 5.65
N ASN A 145 9.66 -15.02 5.31
CA ASN A 145 9.05 -16.33 5.11
C ASN A 145 8.67 -16.46 3.63
N ILE A 146 9.17 -17.48 2.95
CA ILE A 146 8.97 -17.69 1.52
C ILE A 146 8.73 -19.18 1.26
N ARG A 147 7.67 -19.52 0.52
CA ARG A 147 7.39 -20.92 0.13
C ARG A 147 7.30 -21.15 -1.37
N ASN A 148 6.62 -20.25 -2.07
CA ASN A 148 6.23 -20.47 -3.47
C ASN A 148 7.05 -19.67 -4.48
N ALA A 149 7.82 -18.67 -4.04
CA ALA A 149 8.48 -17.76 -4.97
C ALA A 149 9.68 -18.41 -5.66
N LYS A 150 9.73 -18.27 -6.98
CA LYS A 150 10.78 -18.87 -7.83
C LYS A 150 12.12 -18.13 -7.76
N THR A 151 12.05 -16.80 -7.61
CA THR A 151 13.19 -15.90 -7.59
C THR A 151 12.97 -14.82 -6.54
N VAL A 152 14.03 -14.45 -5.83
CA VAL A 152 14.01 -13.42 -4.78
C VAL A 152 14.99 -12.29 -5.08
N TYR A 153 14.62 -11.05 -4.76
CA TYR A 153 15.43 -9.84 -5.01
C TYR A 153 15.66 -9.04 -3.72
N PHE A 154 16.65 -9.47 -2.92
CA PHE A 154 17.00 -8.87 -1.62
C PHE A 154 18.41 -8.23 -1.60
N GLN A 155 18.83 -7.65 -2.72
CA GLN A 155 20.13 -6.98 -2.82
C GLN A 155 20.21 -5.82 -1.81
N ASN A 156 21.34 -5.70 -1.10
CA ASN A 156 21.56 -4.69 -0.06
C ASN A 156 20.53 -4.72 1.09
N SER A 157 20.00 -5.91 1.41
CA SER A 157 19.20 -6.15 2.62
C SER A 157 20.08 -6.52 3.82
N GLY A 158 19.50 -6.47 5.02
CA GLY A 158 20.11 -6.95 6.26
C GLY A 158 19.72 -8.38 6.62
N LEU A 159 19.42 -9.24 5.64
CA LEU A 159 18.84 -10.56 5.90
C LEU A 159 19.77 -11.44 6.75
N GLU A 160 19.25 -11.87 7.90
CA GLU A 160 19.91 -12.80 8.81
C GLU A 160 19.24 -14.19 8.78
N SER A 161 17.94 -14.23 8.48
CA SER A 161 17.13 -15.45 8.52
C SER A 161 16.17 -15.54 7.33
N VAL A 162 16.05 -16.76 6.80
CA VAL A 162 15.09 -17.13 5.75
C VAL A 162 14.35 -18.39 6.20
N VAL A 163 13.03 -18.30 6.34
CA VAL A 163 12.15 -19.45 6.57
C VAL A 163 11.61 -19.92 5.23
N LEU A 164 11.76 -21.22 4.96
CA LEU A 164 11.33 -21.93 3.75
C LEU A 164 10.12 -22.83 4.03
#